data_AF-A0A1W9P696-F1
#
_entry.id   AF-A0A1W9P696-F1
#
_cell.length_a   1.000
_cell.length_b   1.000
_cell.length_c   1.000
_cell.angle_alpha   90.00
_cell.angle_beta   90.00
_cell.angle_gamma   90.00
#
_symmetry.space_group_name_H-M   'P 1'
#
loop_
_entity.id
_entity.type
_entity.pdbx_description
1 polymer ?
#
loop_
_entity_poly.entity_id
_entity_poly.type
_entity_poly.pdbx_seq_one_letter_code
_entity_poly.pdbx_strand_id
1 'polypeptide(L)'
;MYSSTAYLYRGKRVVILSTAQEKLDLVIESLKGDVDTSEHCRKHDIWPTDLDRFKQKALEGALEALNSSRGKTAKKEALKGNVAKTLRKIYTQT
;
A
#
# COMPACT_ATOMS: atom_id res chain seq x y z
N MET A 1 1.21 -18.44 16.61
CA MET A 1 2.57 -18.89 16.27
C MET A 1 2.56 -19.31 14.80
N TYR A 2 2.89 -18.41 13.88
CA TYR A 2 3.10 -18.80 12.47
C TYR A 2 4.59 -19.01 12.27
N SER A 3 4.96 -20.28 12.14
CA SER A 3 6.33 -20.75 11.96
C SER A 3 6.72 -20.57 10.50
N SER A 4 7.57 -19.58 10.20
CA SER A 4 8.16 -19.39 8.88
C SER A 4 9.00 -20.64 8.56
N THR A 5 8.61 -21.42 7.54
CA THR A 5 9.32 -22.64 7.13
C THR A 5 10.53 -22.27 6.28
N ALA A 6 11.69 -22.16 6.93
CA ALA A 6 12.96 -22.06 6.22
C ALA A 6 13.31 -23.41 5.58
N TYR A 7 13.57 -23.43 4.28
CA TYR A 7 14.08 -24.61 3.58
C TYR A 7 15.53 -24.38 3.15
N LEU A 8 16.32 -25.44 3.11
CA LEU A 8 17.69 -25.41 2.61
C LEU A 8 17.68 -25.64 1.09
N TYR A 9 18.00 -24.62 0.30
CA TYR A 9 18.24 -24.75 -1.14
C TYR A 9 19.72 -24.49 -1.42
N ARG A 10 20.42 -25.45 -2.02
CA ARG A 10 21.87 -25.37 -2.31
C ARG A 10 22.75 -24.92 -1.12
N GLY A 11 22.44 -25.41 0.08
CA GLY A 11 23.24 -25.14 1.29
C GLY A 11 23.04 -23.76 1.90
N LYS A 12 22.10 -22.94 1.41
CA LYS A 12 21.69 -21.67 2.03
C LYS A 12 20.29 -21.78 2.64
N ARG A 13 20.10 -21.17 3.81
CA ARG A 13 18.77 -21.03 4.43
C ARG A 13 17.97 -20.03 3.61
N VAL A 14 16.98 -20.53 2.87
CA VAL A 14 16.02 -19.71 2.13
C VAL A 14 14.81 -19.48 3.03
N VAL A 15 14.55 -18.22 3.39
CA VAL A 15 13.31 -17.83 4.05
C VAL A 15 12.31 -17.52 2.95
N ILE A 16 11.43 -18.47 2.66
CA ILE A 16 10.31 -18.18 1.76
C ILE A 16 9.36 -17.28 2.55
N LEU A 17 9.24 -16.00 2.14
CA LEU A 17 8.17 -15.11 2.60
C LEU A 17 6.84 -15.72 2.15
N SER A 18 6.32 -16.63 2.97
CA SER A 18 5.18 -17.48 2.63
C SER A 18 3.87 -16.71 2.80
N THR A 19 3.88 -15.71 3.69
CA THR A 19 2.70 -14.94 4.03
C THR A 19 2.70 -13.55 3.37
N ALA A 20 1.50 -13.00 3.16
CA ALA A 20 1.35 -11.62 2.69
C ALA A 20 1.89 -10.60 3.71
N GLN A 21 1.82 -10.92 5.01
CA GLN A 21 2.31 -10.07 6.09
C GLN A 21 3.84 -9.90 6.03
N GLU A 22 4.58 -11.01 5.91
CA GLU A 22 6.05 -10.95 5.83
C GLU A 22 6.53 -10.15 4.60
N LYS A 23 5.80 -10.25 3.47
CA LYS A 23 6.08 -9.45 2.27
C LYS A 23 5.80 -7.97 2.48
N LEU A 24 4.73 -7.65 3.23
CA LEU A 24 4.37 -6.27 3.54
C LEU A 24 5.38 -5.64 4.51
N ASP A 25 5.81 -6.36 5.54
CA ASP A 25 6.82 -5.88 6.50
C ASP A 25 8.14 -5.57 5.78
N LEU A 26 8.56 -6.46 4.88
CA LEU A 26 9.72 -6.26 4.03
C LEU A 26 9.60 -5.00 3.16
N VAL A 27 8.44 -4.77 2.55
CA VAL A 27 8.17 -3.55 1.76
C VAL A 27 8.22 -2.32 2.65
N ILE A 28 7.61 -2.34 3.83
CA ILE A 28 7.61 -1.21 4.78
C ILE A 28 9.04 -0.86 5.19
N GLU A 29 9.85 -1.85 5.57
CA GLU A 29 11.25 -1.62 5.94
C GLU A 29 12.04 -1.00 4.78
N SER A 30 11.81 -1.46 3.54
CA SER A 30 12.45 -0.88 2.36
C SER A 30 12.01 0.55 2.05
N LEU A 31 10.81 0.96 2.45
CA LEU A 31 10.28 2.31 2.24
C LEU A 31 10.76 3.32 3.30
N LYS A 32 11.19 2.86 4.48
CA LYS A 32 11.72 3.73 5.54
C LYS A 32 13.01 4.44 5.12
N GLY A 33 13.77 3.85 4.18
CA GLY A 33 15.01 4.44 3.66
C GLY A 33 16.23 4.27 4.57
N ASP A 34 16.06 3.67 5.76
CA ASP A 34 17.14 3.44 6.72
C ASP A 34 18.03 2.24 6.36
N VAL A 35 17.62 1.43 5.38
CA VAL A 35 18.28 0.16 5.02
C VAL A 35 18.68 0.19 3.55
N ASP A 36 19.93 -0.18 3.27
CA ASP A 36 20.38 -0.39 1.90
C ASP A 36 19.56 -1.53 1.24
N THR A 37 19.06 -1.27 0.04
CA THR A 37 18.17 -2.23 -0.64
C THR A 37 18.87 -3.55 -0.94
N SER A 38 20.18 -3.52 -1.23
CA SER A 38 20.96 -4.73 -1.52
C SER A 38 21.20 -5.56 -0.27
N GLU A 39 21.51 -4.91 0.86
CA GLU A 39 21.63 -5.58 2.15
C GLU A 39 20.30 -6.15 2.64
N HIS A 40 19.21 -5.40 2.47
CA HIS A 40 17.86 -5.83 2.79
C HIS A 40 17.46 -7.09 2.00
N CYS A 41 17.72 -7.09 0.70
CA CYS A 41 17.45 -8.24 -0.16
C CYS A 41 18.27 -9.47 0.23
N ARG A 42 19.57 -9.29 0.56
CA ARG A 42 20.45 -10.37 1.03
C ARG A 42 20.01 -10.97 2.36
N LYS A 43 19.56 -10.15 3.30
CA LYS A 43 19.11 -10.58 4.63
C LYS A 43 17.87 -11.49 4.55
N HIS A 44 16.98 -11.18 3.61
CA HIS A 44 15.74 -11.92 3.41
C HIS A 44 15.81 -12.96 2.29
N ASP A 45 16.99 -13.17 1.68
CA ASP A 45 17.25 -14.08 0.55
C ASP A 45 16.25 -13.89 -0.61
N ILE A 46 16.00 -12.63 -0.96
CA ILE A 46 15.13 -12.24 -2.06
C ILE A 46 15.91 -11.52 -3.16
N TRP A 47 15.40 -11.58 -4.38
CA TRP A 47 15.94 -10.78 -5.47
C TRP A 47 15.40 -9.35 -5.41
N PRO A 48 16.20 -8.33 -5.78
CA PRO A 48 15.72 -6.95 -5.87
C PRO A 48 14.46 -6.80 -6.75
N THR A 49 14.38 -7.57 -7.84
CA THR A 49 13.22 -7.62 -8.73
C THR A 49 11.95 -8.11 -8.03
N ASP A 50 12.07 -9.04 -7.08
CA ASP A 50 10.93 -9.52 -6.30
C ASP A 50 10.48 -8.47 -5.29
N LEU A 51 11.43 -7.79 -4.63
CA LEU A 51 11.13 -6.67 -3.75
C LEU A 51 10.38 -5.55 -4.50
N ASP A 52 10.84 -5.19 -5.69
CA ASP A 52 10.16 -4.18 -6.53
C ASP A 52 8.75 -4.62 -6.91
N ARG A 53 8.56 -5.89 -7.25
CA ARG A 53 7.22 -6.45 -7.53
C ARG A 53 6.31 -6.39 -6.30
N PHE A 54 6.83 -6.63 -5.10
CA PHE A 54 6.06 -6.51 -3.86
C PHE A 54 5.70 -5.06 -3.56
N LYS A 55 6.64 -4.11 -3.74
CA LYS A 55 6.40 -2.68 -3.61
C LYS A 55 5.27 -2.23 -4.53
N GLN A 56 5.35 -2.59 -5.81
CA GLN A 56 4.34 -2.21 -6.79
C GLN A 56 2.94 -2.70 -6.38
N LYS A 57 2.80 -3.98 -6.05
CA LYS A 57 1.51 -4.55 -5.61
C LYS A 57 0.97 -3.90 -4.33
N ALA A 58 1.85 -3.63 -3.36
CA ALA A 58 1.46 -2.98 -2.11
C ALA A 58 0.94 -1.56 -2.36
N LEU A 59 1.62 -0.80 -3.23
CA LEU A 59 1.23 0.56 -3.59
C LEU A 59 -0.06 0.60 -4.41
N GLU A 60 -0.23 -0.31 -5.37
CA GLU A 60 -1.47 -0.48 -6.14
C GLU A 60 -2.65 -0.77 -5.21
N GLY A 61 -2.51 -1.74 -4.30
CA GLY A 61 -3.55 -2.06 -3.31
C GLY A 61 -3.85 -0.91 -2.35
N ALA A 62 -2.82 -0.16 -1.92
CA ALA A 62 -3.02 1.04 -1.10
C ALA A 62 -3.77 2.13 -1.87
N LEU A 63 -3.44 2.35 -3.14
CA LEU A 63 -4.11 3.32 -4.00
C LEU A 63 -5.59 2.94 -4.22
N GLU A 64 -5.88 1.67 -4.49
CA GLU A 64 -7.24 1.16 -4.59
C GLU A 64 -8.03 1.32 -3.28
N ALA A 65 -7.41 1.02 -2.13
CA ALA A 65 -8.04 1.21 -0.82
C ALA A 65 -8.34 2.70 -0.53
N LEU A 66 -7.42 3.60 -0.86
CA LEU A 66 -7.63 5.05 -0.68
C LEU A 66 -8.70 5.60 -1.63
N ASN A 67 -8.78 5.08 -2.86
CA ASN A 67 -9.81 5.47 -3.82
C ASN A 67 -11.18 4.87 -3.52
N SER A 68 -11.27 3.66 -2.95
CA SER A 68 -12.52 3.04 -2.52
C SER A 68 -13.05 3.63 -1.20
N SER A 69 -12.17 4.15 -0.34
CA SER A 69 -12.53 4.94 0.86
C SER A 69 -13.28 6.25 0.54
N ARG A 70 -13.27 6.70 -0.73
CA ARG A 70 -14.17 7.76 -1.24
C ARG A 70 -15.66 7.38 -1.17
N GLY A 71 -16.01 6.21 -0.63
CA GLY A 71 -17.37 5.79 -0.28
C GLY A 71 -18.03 6.47 0.94
N LYS A 72 -17.37 7.42 1.63
CA LYS A 72 -18.04 8.36 2.58
C LYS A 72 -18.21 9.78 2.04
N THR A 73 -18.22 9.92 0.73
CA THR A 73 -18.47 11.19 0.02
C THR A 73 -19.96 11.56 -0.03
N ALA A 74 -20.83 10.94 0.78
CA ALA A 74 -22.20 11.40 0.99
C ALA A 74 -22.27 12.85 1.52
N LYS A 75 -21.20 13.33 2.17
CA LYS A 75 -21.08 14.74 2.60
C LYS A 75 -20.67 15.71 1.49
N LYS A 76 -20.06 15.27 0.39
CA LYS A 76 -19.61 16.17 -0.69
C LYS A 76 -20.73 16.47 -1.69
N GLU A 77 -21.63 15.52 -1.92
CA GLU A 77 -22.82 15.75 -2.76
C GLU A 77 -23.87 16.64 -2.04
N ALA A 78 -24.03 16.50 -0.72
CA ALA A 78 -24.82 17.44 0.08
C ALA A 78 -24.24 18.86 0.05
N LEU A 79 -22.91 19.00 0.04
CA LEU A 79 -22.23 20.29 -0.05
C LEU A 79 -22.42 20.94 -1.43
N LYS A 80 -22.34 20.18 -2.52
CA LYS A 80 -22.64 20.67 -3.88
C LYS A 80 -24.09 21.14 -4.01
N GLY A 81 -25.05 20.41 -3.44
CA GLY A 81 -26.47 20.80 -3.45
C GLY A 81 -26.73 22.12 -2.70
N ASN A 82 -26.08 22.30 -1.55
CA ASN A 82 -26.21 23.54 -0.76
C ASN A 82 -25.54 24.74 -1.44
N VAL A 83 -24.38 24.55 -2.08
CA VAL A 83 -23.69 25.62 -2.83
C VAL A 83 -24.52 26.05 -4.05
N ALA A 84 -25.08 25.09 -4.80
CA ALA A 84 -25.96 25.40 -5.94
C ALA A 84 -27.23 26.15 -5.53
N LYS A 85 -27.81 25.81 -4.37
CA LYS A 85 -29.00 26.48 -3.82
C LYS A 85 -28.70 27.90 -3.36
N THR A 86 -27.53 28.14 -2.78
CA THR A 86 -27.09 29.48 -2.34
C THR A 86 -26.81 30.39 -3.53
N LEU A 87 -26.12 29.90 -4.56
CA LEU A 87 -25.85 30.69 -5.77
C LEU A 87 -27.15 31.09 -6.48
N ARG A 88 -28.13 30.18 -6.60
CA ARG A 88 -29.44 30.51 -7.20
C ARG A 88 -30.14 31.67 -6.51
N LYS A 89 -30.14 31.72 -5.17
CA LYS A 89 -30.78 32.81 -4.40
C LYS A 89 -30.12 34.16 -4.65
N ILE A 90 -28.80 34.19 -4.81
CA ILE A 90 -28.06 35.43 -5.07
C ILE A 90 -28.43 36.00 -6.45
N TYR A 91 -28.56 35.13 -7.47
CA TYR A 91 -28.87 35.55 -8.84
C TYR A 91 -30.36 35.82 -9.12
N THR A 92 -31.29 35.48 -8.21
CA THR A 92 -32.74 35.76 -8.38
C THR A 92 -33.24 36.94 -7.57
N GLN A 93 -32.40 37.54 -6.71
CA GLN A 93 -32.75 38.68 -5.86
C GLN A 93 -32.29 40.04 -6.44
N THR A 94 -31.70 40.04 -7.64
CA THR A 94 -31.47 41.22 -8.51
C THR A 94 -32.49 41.22 -9.63
#